data_AF-A0A7S2HLE5-F1
#
_entry.id   AF-A0A7S2HLE5-F1
#
_cell.length_a   1.000
_cell.length_b   1.000
_cell.length_c   1.000
_cell.angle_alpha   90.00
_cell.angle_beta   90.00
_cell.angle_gamma   90.00
#
_symmetry.space_group_name_H-M   'P 1'
#
loop_
_entity.id
_entity.type
_entity.pdbx_description
1 polymer ?
#
loop_
_entity_poly.entity_id
_entity_poly.type
_entity_poly.pdbx_seq_one_letter_code
_entity_poly.pdbx_strand_id
1 'polypeptide(L)'
;YAQRQAGCVVRMLNRAEEGCQNTECGCCYNRGGKLPTKGEVDLATSRILSDGFVFVGITEQWALSICLGHRILGGRCLRSDFVDTRLSDPEAVPFQGTKEARSHQKEEVLPAVDAWNTTELHGWEDPYDGALYAAALERFRRDL
;
A
#
# COMPACT_ATOMS: atom_id res chain seq x y z
N TYR A 1 0.00 -17.55 10.64
CA TYR A 1 -0.54 -16.97 9.39
C TYR A 1 0.56 -16.23 8.63
N ALA A 2 1.25 -15.27 9.27
CA ALA A 2 2.32 -14.47 8.70
C ALA A 2 3.39 -15.26 7.89
N GLN A 3 3.97 -16.32 8.47
CA GLN A 3 4.93 -17.19 7.78
C GLN A 3 4.41 -17.81 6.47
N ARG A 4 3.11 -18.10 6.37
CA ARG A 4 2.52 -18.67 5.13
C ARG A 4 2.38 -17.61 4.03
N GLN A 5 2.31 -16.34 4.42
CA GLN A 5 2.20 -15.20 3.52
C GLN A 5 3.57 -14.64 3.11
N ALA A 6 4.66 -15.08 3.76
CA ALA A 6 6.00 -14.59 3.52
C ALA A 6 6.35 -14.45 2.03
N GLY A 7 6.79 -13.27 1.60
CA GLY A 7 7.16 -13.00 0.21
C GLY A 7 5.97 -12.96 -0.75
N CYS A 8 4.78 -12.66 -0.25
CA CYS A 8 3.56 -12.52 -1.05
C CYS A 8 3.73 -11.48 -2.17
N VAL A 9 4.21 -10.28 -1.83
CA VAL A 9 4.38 -9.19 -2.81
C VAL A 9 5.40 -9.54 -3.88
N VAL A 10 6.54 -10.13 -3.49
CA VAL A 10 7.56 -10.61 -4.45
C VAL A 10 6.96 -11.61 -5.44
N ARG A 11 6.13 -12.54 -4.96
CA ARG A 11 5.45 -13.51 -5.83
C ARG A 11 4.39 -12.86 -6.72
N MET A 12 3.62 -11.91 -6.22
CA MET A 12 2.63 -11.17 -7.04
C MET A 12 3.30 -10.42 -8.18
N LEU A 13 4.44 -9.78 -7.91
CA LEU A 13 5.18 -9.03 -8.93
C LEU A 13 5.82 -9.96 -9.97
N ASN A 14 6.18 -11.20 -9.59
CA ASN A 14 6.98 -12.09 -10.44
C ASN A 14 6.27 -13.26 -11.10
N ARG A 15 5.22 -13.80 -10.48
CA ARG A 15 4.64 -15.11 -10.86
C ARG A 15 3.22 -15.00 -11.40
N ALA A 16 2.81 -13.83 -11.88
CA ALA A 16 1.45 -13.57 -12.38
C ALA A 16 0.98 -14.58 -13.47
N GLU A 17 1.91 -15.09 -14.27
CA GLU A 17 1.62 -16.04 -15.36
C GLU A 17 1.61 -17.52 -14.92
N GLU A 18 2.21 -17.86 -13.78
CA GLU A 18 2.40 -19.26 -13.33
C GLU A 18 1.20 -19.84 -12.57
N GLY A 19 0.03 -19.21 -12.63
CA GLY A 19 -1.21 -19.79 -12.10
C GLY A 19 -1.89 -19.02 -10.98
N CYS A 20 -1.89 -17.68 -10.97
CA CYS A 20 -2.88 -16.94 -10.19
C CYS A 20 -4.33 -17.06 -10.79
N GLN A 21 -4.60 -18.04 -11.67
CA GLN A 21 -5.83 -18.14 -12.48
C GLN A 21 -6.90 -19.11 -11.95
N ASN A 22 -6.58 -19.99 -10.99
CA ASN A 22 -7.55 -20.97 -10.48
C ASN A 22 -7.88 -20.72 -9.00
N THR A 23 -8.86 -19.84 -8.79
CA THR A 23 -9.85 -19.66 -7.69
C THR A 23 -9.62 -20.10 -6.24
N GLU A 24 -8.56 -20.75 -5.80
CA GLU A 24 -8.35 -21.08 -4.38
C GLU A 24 -6.85 -21.19 -4.06
N CYS A 25 -6.29 -20.17 -3.37
CA CYS A 25 -4.86 -19.98 -3.03
C CYS A 25 -4.00 -19.37 -4.13
N GLY A 26 -4.24 -18.07 -4.37
CA GLY A 26 -3.40 -17.17 -5.15
C GLY A 26 -2.00 -17.00 -4.61
N CYS A 27 -1.20 -16.24 -5.35
CA CYS A 27 0.26 -16.14 -5.32
C CYS A 27 0.92 -15.81 -3.95
N CYS A 28 0.13 -15.55 -2.92
CA CYS A 28 0.53 -15.30 -1.54
C CYS A 28 0.38 -16.50 -0.60
N TYR A 29 -0.50 -17.45 -0.88
CA TYR A 29 -0.73 -18.58 0.01
C TYR A 29 0.26 -19.72 -0.27
N ASN A 30 1.26 -19.88 0.59
CA ASN A 30 2.23 -20.94 0.45
C ASN A 30 1.64 -22.32 0.85
N ARG A 31 0.96 -23.04 -0.09
CA ARG A 31 0.60 -24.48 0.07
C ARG A 31 1.81 -25.40 -0.19
N GLY A 32 2.98 -25.08 0.34
CA GLY A 32 4.24 -25.78 0.01
C GLY A 32 4.90 -25.31 -1.30
N GLY A 33 4.51 -24.13 -1.79
CA GLY A 33 5.19 -23.44 -2.89
C GLY A 33 6.56 -22.90 -2.48
N LYS A 34 7.46 -22.76 -3.46
CA LYS A 34 8.81 -22.26 -3.23
C LYS A 34 8.76 -20.82 -2.73
N LEU A 35 9.44 -20.55 -1.61
CA LEU A 35 9.70 -19.18 -1.14
C LEU A 35 10.43 -18.38 -2.23
N PRO A 36 10.33 -17.03 -2.22
CA PRO A 36 11.08 -16.23 -3.17
C PRO A 36 12.59 -16.48 -3.07
N THR A 37 13.21 -16.62 -4.24
CA THR A 37 14.67 -16.61 -4.36
C THR A 37 15.19 -15.18 -4.33
N LYS A 38 16.50 -15.01 -4.09
CA LYS A 38 17.15 -13.69 -4.18
C LYS A 38 16.91 -13.02 -5.54
N GLY A 39 17.05 -13.78 -6.64
CA GLY A 39 16.82 -13.26 -7.99
C GLY A 39 15.38 -12.77 -8.21
N GLU A 40 14.40 -13.36 -7.54
CA GLU A 40 13.02 -12.87 -7.56
C GLU A 40 12.86 -11.57 -6.77
N VAL A 41 13.49 -11.45 -5.60
CA VAL A 41 13.50 -10.19 -4.85
C VAL A 41 14.14 -9.07 -5.67
N ASP A 42 15.27 -9.36 -6.33
CA ASP A 42 15.99 -8.40 -7.18
C ASP A 42 15.13 -8.00 -8.39
N LEU A 43 14.43 -8.94 -9.04
CA LEU A 43 13.52 -8.65 -10.14
C LEU A 43 12.32 -7.81 -9.71
N ALA A 44 11.73 -8.12 -8.55
CA ALA A 44 10.60 -7.36 -7.99
C ALA A 44 11.01 -5.92 -7.66
N THR A 45 12.17 -5.75 -7.01
CA THR A 45 12.81 -4.46 -6.73
C THR A 45 13.03 -3.68 -8.04
N SER A 46 13.60 -4.33 -9.05
CA SER A 46 13.82 -3.71 -10.37
C SER A 46 12.53 -3.24 -11.01
N ARG A 47 11.43 -4.01 -10.92
CA ARG A 47 10.12 -3.60 -11.44
C ARG A 47 9.56 -2.36 -10.77
N ILE A 48 9.72 -2.24 -9.45
CA ILE A 48 9.32 -1.06 -8.68
C ILE A 48 10.13 0.18 -9.09
N LEU A 49 11.45 0.03 -9.27
CA LEU A 49 12.34 1.13 -9.62
C LEU A 49 12.21 1.55 -11.10
N SER A 50 11.93 0.60 -11.99
CA SER A 50 11.73 0.83 -13.42
C SER A 50 10.35 1.43 -13.72
N ASP A 51 10.07 1.72 -15.00
CA ASP A 51 8.77 2.23 -15.47
C ASP A 51 7.65 1.18 -15.50
N GLY A 52 7.82 0.06 -14.77
CA GLY A 52 6.77 -0.94 -14.59
C GLY A 52 5.54 -0.39 -13.84
N PHE A 53 5.71 0.70 -13.11
CA PHE A 53 4.65 1.45 -12.46
C PHE A 53 4.74 2.93 -12.85
N VAL A 54 3.60 3.53 -13.19
CA VAL A 54 3.51 4.97 -13.44
C VAL A 54 3.76 5.77 -12.15
N PHE A 55 3.34 5.21 -11.01
CA PHE A 55 3.47 5.83 -9.70
C PHE A 55 3.49 4.75 -8.60
N VAL A 56 4.28 4.99 -7.54
CA VAL A 56 4.33 4.15 -6.34
C VAL A 56 4.19 5.07 -5.12
N GLY A 57 3.12 4.90 -4.33
CA GLY A 57 2.86 5.69 -3.13
C GLY A 57 3.36 5.02 -1.83
N ILE A 58 3.47 5.82 -0.76
CA ILE A 58 3.90 5.40 0.58
C ILE A 58 2.82 5.74 1.60
N THR A 59 2.34 4.73 2.34
CA THR A 59 1.21 4.85 3.28
C THR A 59 1.51 5.84 4.40
N GLU A 60 2.73 5.83 4.92
CA GLU A 60 3.22 6.76 5.95
C GLU A 60 3.18 8.23 5.49
N GLN A 61 3.14 8.43 4.16
CA GLN A 61 3.00 9.74 3.52
C GLN A 61 1.72 9.79 2.69
N TRP A 62 0.61 9.27 3.23
CA TRP A 62 -0.68 9.12 2.53
C TRP A 62 -1.12 10.38 1.79
N ALA A 63 -1.22 11.51 2.49
CA ALA A 63 -1.68 12.77 1.92
C ALA A 63 -0.84 13.23 0.72
N LEU A 64 0.49 13.13 0.87
CA LEU A 64 1.42 13.46 -0.19
C LEU A 64 1.30 12.48 -1.36
N SER A 65 1.19 11.18 -1.09
CA SER A 65 1.05 10.13 -2.10
C SER A 65 -0.19 10.33 -2.98
N ILE A 66 -1.34 10.64 -2.36
CA ILE A 66 -2.57 10.93 -3.09
C ILE A 66 -2.40 12.16 -3.99
N CYS A 67 -1.93 13.28 -3.43
CA CYS A 67 -1.78 14.51 -4.20
C CYS A 67 -0.73 14.38 -5.31
N LEU A 68 0.36 13.66 -5.07
CA LEU A 68 1.41 13.43 -6.05
C LEU A 68 0.93 12.54 -7.19
N GLY A 69 0.22 11.45 -6.88
CA GLY A 69 -0.41 10.59 -7.88
C GLY A 69 -1.36 11.37 -8.79
N HIS A 70 -2.20 12.24 -8.21
CA HIS A 70 -3.03 13.16 -9.00
C HIS A 70 -2.18 14.02 -9.94
N ARG A 71 -1.11 14.65 -9.44
CA ARG A 71 -0.25 15.52 -10.24
C ARG A 71 0.40 14.77 -11.43
N ILE A 72 0.92 13.57 -11.18
CA ILE A 72 1.55 12.72 -12.22
C ILE A 72 0.53 12.33 -13.30
N LEU A 73 -0.71 12.03 -12.91
CA LEU A 73 -1.78 11.62 -13.81
C LEU A 73 -2.58 12.81 -14.40
N GLY A 74 -2.17 14.06 -14.14
CA GLY A 74 -2.81 15.27 -14.68
C GLY A 74 -4.09 15.72 -13.98
N GLY A 75 -4.36 15.22 -12.77
CA GLY A 75 -5.47 15.58 -11.90
C GLY A 75 -5.14 16.66 -10.87
N ARG A 76 -6.14 17.02 -10.06
CA ARG A 76 -6.00 17.89 -8.89
C ARG A 76 -6.25 17.07 -7.63
N CYS A 77 -5.49 17.35 -6.59
CA CYS A 77 -5.77 16.83 -5.26
C CYS A 77 -7.01 17.54 -4.69
N LEU A 78 -8.00 16.77 -4.24
CA LEU A 78 -9.25 17.25 -3.70
C LEU A 78 -9.37 16.87 -2.21
N ARG A 79 -10.08 17.69 -1.45
CA ARG A 79 -10.35 17.40 -0.04
C ARG A 79 -11.18 16.11 0.14
N SER A 80 -12.00 15.76 -0.86
CA SER A 80 -12.77 14.51 -0.87
C SER A 80 -11.92 13.26 -0.90
N ASP A 81 -10.66 13.35 -1.36
CA ASP A 81 -9.76 12.19 -1.48
C ASP A 81 -9.29 11.67 -0.11
N PHE A 82 -9.51 12.45 0.94
CA PHE A 82 -9.14 12.12 2.33
C PHE A 82 -10.32 11.76 3.22
N VAL A 83 -11.53 11.72 2.67
CA VAL A 83 -12.73 11.34 3.44
C VAL A 83 -12.77 9.82 3.58
N ASP A 84 -12.78 9.31 4.81
CA ASP A 84 -13.04 7.88 5.06
C ASP A 84 -14.48 7.54 4.65
N THR A 85 -14.62 6.63 3.69
CA THR A 85 -15.92 6.20 3.15
C THR A 85 -16.42 4.91 3.80
N ARG A 86 -15.68 4.35 4.77
CA ARG A 86 -16.11 3.16 5.52
C ARG A 86 -17.29 3.51 6.40
N LEU A 87 -18.47 3.11 5.96
CA LEU A 87 -19.76 3.23 6.67
C LEU A 87 -19.84 2.36 7.95
N SER A 88 -18.77 1.65 8.32
CA SER A 88 -18.75 0.72 9.45
C SER A 88 -18.40 1.37 10.79
N ASP A 89 -18.13 2.67 10.82
CA ASP A 89 -18.08 3.40 12.08
C ASP A 89 -19.53 3.79 12.46
N PRO A 90 -20.11 3.24 13.54
CA PRO A 90 -21.44 3.65 14.00
C PRO A 90 -21.51 5.13 14.40
N GLU A 91 -20.37 5.82 14.56
CA GLU A 91 -20.28 7.28 14.75
C GLU A 91 -19.90 8.05 13.47
N ALA A 92 -19.67 7.39 12.32
CA ALA A 92 -19.44 8.08 11.06
C ALA A 92 -20.67 8.90 10.67
N VAL A 93 -20.56 10.20 10.89
CA VAL A 93 -21.60 11.17 10.55
C VAL A 93 -21.82 11.11 9.03
N PRO A 94 -23.03 10.80 8.53
CA PRO A 94 -23.30 10.85 7.11
C PRO A 94 -22.92 12.22 6.58
N PHE A 95 -22.21 12.27 5.45
CA PHE A 95 -21.90 13.52 4.76
C PHE A 95 -23.22 14.19 4.32
N GLN A 96 -23.82 14.98 5.21
CA GLN A 96 -24.94 15.84 4.88
C GLN A 96 -24.36 17.01 4.09
N GLY A 97 -24.66 17.04 2.79
CA GLY A 97 -24.26 18.09 1.86
C GLY A 97 -24.91 19.44 2.15
N THR A 98 -24.80 19.93 3.38
CA THR A 98 -25.16 21.30 3.73
C THR A 98 -23.95 22.20 3.44
N LYS A 99 -24.25 23.36 2.85
CA LYS A 99 -23.26 24.33 2.34
C LYS A 99 -22.44 25.01 3.46
N GLU A 100 -22.58 24.55 4.69
CA GLU A 100 -22.05 25.10 5.93
C GLU A 100 -20.90 24.26 6.52
N ALA A 101 -20.54 23.11 5.93
CA ALA A 101 -19.42 22.26 6.35
C ALA A 101 -18.01 22.85 6.05
N ARG A 102 -17.86 24.18 6.10
CA ARG A 102 -16.59 24.89 5.85
C ARG A 102 -15.75 25.11 7.10
N SER A 103 -16.25 24.92 8.33
CA SER A 103 -15.51 25.30 9.55
C SER A 103 -15.24 24.19 10.57
N HIS A 104 -15.66 22.94 10.33
CA HIS A 104 -15.27 21.81 11.18
C HIS A 104 -14.23 20.94 10.47
N GLN A 105 -13.08 21.53 10.17
CA GLN A 105 -11.85 20.76 10.01
C GLN A 105 -11.15 20.82 11.36
N LYS A 106 -11.36 19.82 12.21
CA LYS A 106 -10.23 19.41 13.03
C LYS A 106 -9.19 18.98 12.01
N GLU A 107 -8.04 19.61 12.05
CA GLU A 107 -6.84 19.17 11.37
C GLU A 107 -6.69 17.68 11.67
N GLU A 108 -7.09 16.84 10.71
CA GLU A 108 -7.00 15.39 10.85
C GLU A 108 -5.52 15.07 10.79
N VAL A 109 -4.90 15.10 11.97
CA VAL A 109 -3.56 14.60 12.18
C VAL A 109 -3.64 13.13 11.81
N LEU A 110 -3.18 12.79 10.60
CA LEU A 110 -2.92 11.40 10.21
C LEU A 110 -2.17 10.77 11.39
N PRO A 111 -2.63 9.61 11.90
CA PRO A 111 -2.01 9.00 13.06
C PRO A 111 -0.51 8.87 12.80
N ALA A 112 0.30 9.30 13.77
CA ALA A 112 1.76 9.23 13.67
C ALA A 112 2.16 7.79 13.27
N VAL A 113 3.28 7.65 12.55
CA VAL A 113 3.80 6.35 12.08
C VAL A 113 3.91 5.28 13.18
N ASP A 114 4.01 5.69 14.44
CA ASP A 114 4.10 4.82 15.63
C ASP A 114 2.73 4.33 16.14
N ALA A 115 1.63 4.70 15.47
CA ALA A 115 0.26 4.43 15.91
C ALA A 115 -0.28 3.06 15.46
N TRP A 116 0.46 2.31 14.63
CA TRP A 116 0.03 0.98 14.21
C TRP A 116 0.27 -0.03 15.35
N ASN A 117 -0.81 -0.59 15.88
CA ASN A 117 -0.70 -1.67 16.86
C ASN A 117 -0.18 -2.95 16.18
N THR A 118 1.11 -3.24 16.37
CA THR A 118 1.78 -4.42 15.81
C THR A 118 1.83 -5.61 16.77
N THR A 119 1.11 -5.55 17.90
CA THR A 119 1.15 -6.61 18.94
C THR A 119 0.82 -7.99 18.37
N GLU A 120 -0.15 -8.06 17.45
CA GLU A 120 -0.57 -9.31 16.79
C GLU A 120 0.50 -9.90 15.85
N LEU A 121 1.49 -9.09 15.45
CA LEU A 121 2.60 -9.55 14.63
C LEU A 121 3.64 -10.31 15.46
N HIS A 122 3.64 -10.18 16.79
CA HIS A 122 4.61 -10.83 17.68
C HIS A 122 6.08 -10.58 17.26
N GLY A 123 6.36 -9.39 16.74
CA GLY A 123 7.69 -9.02 16.22
C GLY A 123 8.08 -9.70 14.92
N TRP A 124 7.15 -10.38 14.24
CA TRP A 124 7.40 -10.96 12.93
C TRP A 124 7.52 -9.87 11.87
N GLU A 125 8.57 -9.96 11.08
CA GLU A 125 8.82 -9.16 9.89
C GLU A 125 8.97 -10.09 8.69
N ASP A 126 8.40 -9.72 7.55
CA ASP A 126 8.58 -10.47 6.31
C ASP A 126 10.01 -10.23 5.80
N PRO A 127 10.87 -11.27 5.72
CA PRO A 127 12.28 -11.09 5.33
C PRO A 127 12.45 -10.63 3.88
N TYR A 128 11.39 -10.63 3.07
CA TYR A 128 11.43 -10.23 1.67
C TYR A 128 10.93 -8.80 1.42
N ASP A 129 10.10 -8.24 2.31
CA ASP A 129 9.41 -6.97 2.07
C ASP A 129 10.34 -5.75 2.25
N GLY A 130 11.36 -5.84 3.11
CA GLY A 130 12.25 -4.71 3.40
C GLY A 130 12.96 -4.15 2.15
N ALA A 131 13.42 -5.03 1.25
CA ALA A 131 14.04 -4.61 -0.01
C ALA A 131 13.04 -3.90 -0.95
N LEU A 132 11.81 -4.39 -1.01
CA LEU A 132 10.74 -3.81 -1.83
C LEU A 132 10.31 -2.45 -1.27
N TYR A 133 10.18 -2.32 0.05
CA TYR A 133 9.85 -1.06 0.69
C TYR A 133 10.95 0.00 0.49
N ALA A 134 12.22 -0.39 0.60
CA ALA A 134 13.34 0.49 0.29
C ALA A 134 13.31 0.98 -1.17
N ALA A 135 13.01 0.08 -2.12
CA ALA A 135 12.86 0.40 -3.53
C ALA A 135 11.67 1.34 -3.78
N ALA A 136 10.54 1.11 -3.12
CA ALA A 136 9.35 1.96 -3.21
C ALA A 136 9.64 3.36 -2.67
N LEU A 137 10.35 3.46 -1.54
CA LEU A 137 10.79 4.74 -0.98
C LEU A 137 11.76 5.48 -1.91
N GLU A 138 12.67 4.78 -2.58
CA GLU A 138 13.55 5.38 -3.59
C GLU A 138 12.73 5.91 -4.78
N ARG A 139 11.83 5.09 -5.33
CA ARG A 139 10.96 5.50 -6.45
C ARG A 139 10.09 6.70 -6.08
N PHE A 140 9.42 6.66 -4.93
CA PHE A 140 8.58 7.74 -4.45
C PHE A 140 9.34 9.06 -4.33
N ARG A 141 10.59 9.03 -3.82
CA ARG A 141 11.43 10.24 -3.73
C ARG A 141 11.86 10.80 -5.09
N ARG A 142 11.99 9.95 -6.13
CA ARG A 142 12.28 10.42 -7.50
C ARG A 142 11.09 11.13 -8.13
N ASP A 143 9.88 10.77 -7.70
CA ASP A 143 8.64 11.31 -8.24
C ASP A 143 8.25 12.67 -7.62
N LEU A 144 8.88 13.09 -6.51
CA LEU A 144 8.66 14.38 -5.82
C LEU A 144 9.22 15.58 -6.59
#